data_AF-A0A0S7Y874-F1
#
_entry.id   AF-A0A0S7Y874-F1
#
_cell.length_a   1.000
_cell.length_b   1.000
_cell.length_c   1.000
_cell.angle_alpha   90.00
_cell.angle_beta   90.00
_cell.angle_gamma   90.00
#
_symmetry.space_group_name_H-M   'P 1'
#
loop_
_entity.id
_entity.type
_entity.pdbx_description
1 polymer ?
#
loop_
_entity_poly.entity_id
_entity_poly.type
_entity_poly.pdbx_seq_one_letter_code
_entity_poly.pdbx_strand_id
1 'polypeptide(L)'
;MLKIKKFWPIILIAFLVVVFFWKFFFRGLIPFPADFVVGVYYPWLDYNWGFPTGVPVKNPLLADVPSFIYPLKSYVADLLNQGKMPLWNPLQFGGYPLLANFQSGVLNPTNLLYLFLSKPQAWAWQVM
;
A
#
# COMPACT_ATOMS: atom_id res chain seq x y z
N MET A 1 -31.16 -23.44 12.54
CA MET A 1 -30.36 -22.66 13.51
C MET A 1 -28.86 -23.04 13.61
N LEU A 2 -28.38 -24.14 13.02
CA LEU A 2 -26.97 -24.60 13.16
C LEU A 2 -25.94 -23.90 12.25
N LYS A 3 -26.36 -23.26 11.15
CA LYS A 3 -25.41 -22.67 10.17
C LYS A 3 -24.75 -21.36 10.67
N ILE A 4 -25.47 -20.50 11.39
CA ILE A 4 -24.92 -19.22 11.89
C ILE A 4 -23.80 -19.42 12.92
N LYS A 5 -23.89 -20.43 13.79
CA LYS A 5 -22.83 -20.77 14.74
C LYS A 5 -21.51 -21.20 14.06
N LYS A 6 -21.54 -21.65 12.80
CA LYS A 6 -20.32 -22.04 12.07
C LYS A 6 -19.59 -20.83 11.47
N PHE A 7 -20.32 -19.79 11.06
CA PHE A 7 -19.77 -18.63 10.37
C PHE A 7 -19.51 -17.42 11.29
N TRP A 8 -19.94 -17.48 12.55
CA TRP A 8 -19.74 -16.39 13.51
C TRP A 8 -18.28 -15.87 13.59
N PRO A 9 -17.22 -16.72 13.52
CA PRO A 9 -15.84 -16.22 13.60
C PRO A 9 -15.46 -15.39 12.36
N ILE A 10 -15.93 -15.80 11.18
CA ILE A 10 -15.68 -15.09 9.92
C ILE A 10 -16.41 -13.74 9.93
N ILE A 11 -17.65 -13.73 10.41
CA ILE A 11 -18.44 -12.50 10.55
C ILE A 11 -17.77 -11.56 11.55
N LEU A 12 -17.26 -12.09 12.68
CA LEU A 12 -16.53 -11.29 13.66
C LEU A 12 -15.26 -10.69 13.06
N ILE A 13 -14.44 -11.48 12.35
CA ILE A 13 -13.22 -10.98 11.70
C ILE A 13 -13.56 -9.91 10.68
N ALA A 14 -14.54 -10.15 9.81
CA ALA A 14 -15.00 -9.16 8.83
C ALA A 14 -15.50 -7.87 9.51
N PHE A 15 -16.26 -8.00 10.59
CA PHE A 15 -16.71 -6.86 11.39
C PHE A 15 -15.52 -6.09 11.97
N LEU A 16 -14.52 -6.77 12.54
CA LEU A 16 -13.31 -6.13 13.08
C LEU A 16 -12.50 -5.42 12.00
N VAL A 17 -12.38 -5.99 10.79
CA VAL A 17 -11.75 -5.34 9.63
C VAL A 17 -12.51 -4.06 9.28
N VAL A 18 -13.84 -4.11 9.18
CA VAL A 18 -14.66 -2.92 8.88
C VAL A 18 -14.54 -1.85 9.97
N VAL A 19 -14.52 -2.25 11.24
CA VAL A 19 -14.34 -1.31 12.37
C VAL A 19 -12.96 -0.67 12.34
N PHE A 20 -11.89 -1.44 12.12
CA PHE A 20 -10.53 -0.92 12.07
C PHE A 20 -10.31 0.01 10.86
N PHE A 21 -10.80 -0.40 9.69
CA PHE A 21 -10.68 0.33 8.43
C PHE A 21 -11.91 1.19 8.09
N TRP A 22 -12.70 1.62 9.08
CA TRP A 22 -13.93 2.38 8.86
C TRP A 22 -13.72 3.66 8.03
N LYS A 23 -12.55 4.30 8.14
CA LYS A 23 -12.20 5.49 7.34
C LYS A 23 -12.09 5.18 5.84
N PHE A 24 -11.68 3.98 5.49
CA PHE A 24 -11.67 3.54 4.10
C PHE A 24 -13.11 3.37 3.59
N PHE A 25 -13.94 2.60 4.32
CA PHE A 25 -15.31 2.31 3.89
C PHE A 25 -16.24 3.53 3.88
N PHE A 26 -16.15 4.41 4.88
CA PHE A 26 -17.11 5.51 5.05
C PHE A 26 -16.59 6.88 4.64
N ARG A 27 -15.26 7.07 4.50
CA ARG A 27 -14.66 8.35 4.10
C ARG A 27 -13.82 8.27 2.82
N GLY A 28 -13.65 7.09 2.23
CA GLY A 28 -12.82 6.90 1.04
C GLY A 28 -11.33 7.17 1.27
N LEU A 29 -10.86 7.15 2.53
CA LEU A 29 -9.45 7.36 2.84
C LEU A 29 -8.64 6.08 2.69
N ILE A 30 -7.44 6.17 2.12
CA ILE A 30 -6.58 5.01 1.90
C ILE A 30 -5.70 4.78 3.14
N PRO A 31 -5.53 3.53 3.63
CA PRO A 31 -4.60 3.20 4.70
C PRO A 31 -3.15 3.26 4.20
N PHE A 32 -2.64 4.47 4.04
CA PHE A 32 -1.31 4.76 3.53
C PHE A 32 -0.69 5.93 4.30
N PRO A 33 0.57 5.83 4.75
CA PRO A 33 1.25 6.88 5.49
C PRO A 33 1.71 8.03 4.57
N ALA A 34 0.74 8.75 3.99
CA ALA A 34 0.97 9.84 3.03
C ALA A 34 1.64 11.07 3.67
N ASP A 35 1.52 11.22 5.00
CA ASP A 35 2.14 12.27 5.80
C ASP A 35 3.67 12.30 5.63
N PHE A 36 4.31 11.16 5.37
CA PHE A 36 5.74 11.10 5.08
C PHE A 36 6.17 11.88 3.85
N VAL A 37 5.37 11.82 2.78
CA VAL A 37 5.72 12.43 1.49
C VAL A 37 5.93 13.93 1.66
N VAL A 38 5.11 14.55 2.51
CA VAL A 38 5.11 16.00 2.74
C VAL A 38 5.81 16.41 4.04
N GLY A 39 5.94 15.50 5.00
CA GLY A 39 6.50 15.79 6.33
C GLY A 39 7.94 15.32 6.54
N VAL A 40 8.54 14.58 5.58
CA VAL A 40 9.90 14.04 5.72
C VAL A 40 10.78 14.29 4.49
N TYR A 41 10.20 14.37 3.29
CA TYR A 41 10.97 14.46 2.06
C TYR A 41 10.97 15.87 1.45
N TYR A 42 12.14 16.33 1.01
CA TYR A 42 12.26 17.48 0.13
C TYR A 42 11.66 17.18 -1.25
N PRO A 43 11.08 18.18 -1.95
CA PRO A 43 11.01 19.60 -1.56
C PRO A 43 9.82 19.93 -0.64
N TRP A 44 8.90 18.99 -0.39
CA TRP A 44 7.65 19.28 0.32
C TRP A 44 7.83 19.56 1.81
N LEU A 45 8.94 19.10 2.39
CA LEU A 45 9.33 19.37 3.77
C LEU A 45 9.44 20.87 4.10
N ASP A 46 9.82 21.70 3.12
CA ASP A 46 9.97 23.15 3.30
C ASP A 46 8.63 23.87 3.46
N TYR A 47 7.51 23.19 3.16
CA TYR A 47 6.18 23.76 3.29
C TYR A 47 5.48 23.20 4.54
N ASN A 48 4.85 24.09 5.31
CA ASN A 48 4.21 23.71 6.56
C ASN A 48 2.80 23.11 6.39
N TRP A 49 2.20 23.15 5.20
CA TRP A 49 0.87 22.58 4.90
C TRP A 49 -0.24 22.99 5.89
N GLY A 50 -0.15 24.21 6.44
CA GLY A 50 -1.12 24.75 7.41
C GLY A 50 -0.86 24.33 8.88
N PHE A 51 0.23 23.61 9.17
CA PHE A 51 0.65 23.25 10.52
C PHE A 51 1.62 24.29 11.12
N PRO A 52 1.67 24.46 12.45
CA PRO A 52 2.56 25.44 13.09
C PRO A 52 4.06 25.16 12.90
N THR A 53 4.45 23.89 12.83
CA THR A 53 5.85 23.44 12.83
C THR A 53 6.13 22.33 11.80
N GLY A 54 5.34 22.27 10.72
CA GLY A 54 5.42 21.21 9.71
C GLY A 54 4.43 20.06 9.93
N VAL A 55 4.32 19.19 8.92
CA VAL A 55 3.35 18.08 8.94
C VAL A 55 3.73 17.04 10.00
N PRO A 56 2.84 16.70 10.94
CA PRO A 56 3.15 15.76 12.00
C PRO A 56 3.19 14.32 11.47
N VAL A 57 4.34 13.67 11.60
CA VAL A 57 4.54 12.26 11.24
C VAL A 57 4.51 11.41 12.50
N LYS A 58 3.57 10.47 12.58
CA LYS A 58 3.31 9.72 13.82
C LYS A 58 4.25 8.55 14.06
N ASN A 59 4.64 7.85 13.01
CA ASN A 59 5.49 6.66 13.10
C ASN A 59 6.59 6.73 12.04
N PRO A 60 7.82 7.19 12.39
CA PRO A 60 8.92 7.35 11.45
C PRO A 60 9.42 6.02 10.84
N LEU A 61 9.07 4.86 11.43
CA LEU A 61 9.51 3.56 10.94
C LEU A 61 8.81 3.11 9.65
N LEU A 62 7.75 3.81 9.22
CA LEU A 62 6.98 3.47 8.01
C LEU A 62 7.43 4.25 6.76
N ALA A 63 8.62 4.85 6.79
CA ALA A 63 9.15 5.67 5.70
C ALA A 63 9.31 4.91 4.38
N ASP A 64 9.62 3.62 4.47
CA ASP A 64 9.83 2.71 3.33
C ASP A 64 8.56 2.43 2.55
N VAL A 65 7.40 2.48 3.20
CA VAL A 65 6.09 2.27 2.55
C VAL A 65 5.89 3.23 1.37
N PRO A 66 5.93 4.57 1.55
CA PRO A 66 5.74 5.52 0.47
C PRO A 66 6.97 5.70 -0.41
N SER A 67 8.18 5.54 0.13
CA SER A 67 9.42 5.81 -0.61
C SER A 67 9.93 4.63 -1.43
N PHE A 68 9.56 3.40 -1.05
CA PHE A 68 10.12 2.20 -1.65
C PHE A 68 9.05 1.16 -2.01
N ILE A 69 8.27 0.65 -1.05
CA ILE A 69 7.40 -0.51 -1.25
C ILE A 69 6.26 -0.20 -2.23
N TYR A 70 5.53 0.90 -2.00
CA TYR A 70 4.40 1.28 -2.87
C TYR A 70 4.86 1.64 -4.30
N PRO A 71 5.93 2.43 -4.52
CA PRO A 71 6.48 2.64 -5.86
C PRO A 71 6.91 1.34 -6.54
N LEU A 72 7.57 0.43 -5.81
CA LEU A 72 8.04 -0.84 -6.35
C LEU A 72 6.88 -1.74 -6.78
N LYS A 73 5.85 -1.87 -5.95
CA LYS A 73 4.62 -2.59 -6.29
C LYS A 73 3.88 -1.95 -7.46
N SER A 74 3.84 -0.63 -7.51
CA SER A 74 3.25 0.12 -8.62
C SER A 74 3.97 -0.17 -9.94
N TYR A 75 5.31 -0.24 -9.92
CA TYR A 75 6.11 -0.58 -11.09
C TYR A 75 5.90 -2.04 -11.53
N VAL A 76 5.84 -2.98 -10.59
CA VAL A 76 5.50 -4.39 -10.87
C VAL A 76 4.12 -4.47 -11.54
N ALA A 77 3.12 -3.78 -10.99
CA ALA A 77 1.79 -3.72 -11.57
C ALA A 77 1.78 -3.16 -13.00
N ASP A 78 2.55 -2.09 -13.25
CA ASP A 78 2.66 -1.50 -14.58
C ASP A 78 3.28 -2.47 -15.60
N LEU A 79 4.31 -3.23 -15.21
CA LEU A 79 4.89 -4.26 -16.08
C LEU A 79 3.92 -5.39 -16.38
N LEU A 80 3.23 -5.89 -15.35
CA LEU A 80 2.25 -6.97 -15.52
C LEU A 80 1.06 -6.54 -16.39
N ASN A 81 0.55 -5.32 -16.20
CA ASN A 81 -0.51 -4.75 -17.04
C ASN A 81 -0.07 -4.56 -18.51
N GLN A 82 1.24 -4.44 -18.76
CA GLN A 82 1.81 -4.41 -20.12
C GLN A 82 2.12 -5.82 -20.67
N GLY A 83 1.79 -6.90 -19.95
CA GLY A 83 2.14 -8.26 -20.33
C GLY A 83 3.65 -8.57 -20.25
N LYS A 84 4.42 -7.74 -19.52
CA LYS A 84 5.86 -7.91 -19.33
C LYS A 84 6.14 -8.62 -18.02
N MET A 85 6.99 -9.63 -18.06
CA MET A 85 7.41 -10.32 -16.85
C MET A 85 8.34 -9.41 -16.01
N PRO A 86 8.06 -9.18 -14.70
CA PRO A 86 8.85 -8.27 -13.87
C PRO A 86 10.19 -8.88 -13.42
N LEU A 87 11.14 -9.06 -14.35
CA LEU A 87 12.40 -9.75 -14.09
C LEU A 87 13.49 -8.85 -13.49
N TRP A 88 13.62 -7.62 -14.01
CA TRP A 88 14.69 -6.69 -13.66
C TRP A 88 14.13 -5.29 -13.38
N ASN A 89 14.62 -4.63 -12.34
CA ASN A 89 14.32 -3.24 -12.06
C ASN A 89 15.52 -2.37 -12.46
N PRO A 90 15.48 -1.62 -13.58
CA PRO A 90 16.57 -0.76 -14.00
C PRO A 90 16.60 0.60 -13.27
N LEU A 91 15.60 0.91 -12.45
CA LEU A 91 15.37 2.26 -11.90
C LEU A 91 16.17 2.55 -10.63
N GLN A 92 16.85 1.57 -10.04
CA GLN A 92 17.62 1.76 -8.80
C GLN A 92 18.98 1.04 -8.89
N PHE A 93 20.02 1.65 -8.32
CA PHE A 93 21.37 1.06 -8.19
C PHE A 93 22.01 0.55 -9.50
N GLY A 94 21.64 1.10 -10.67
CA GLY A 94 22.08 0.57 -11.97
C GLY A 94 21.41 -0.75 -12.38
N GLY A 95 20.56 -1.28 -11.49
CA GLY A 95 19.64 -2.36 -11.73
C GLY A 95 19.76 -3.50 -10.71
N TYR A 96 18.64 -4.19 -10.45
CA TYR A 96 18.64 -5.40 -9.61
C TYR A 96 17.51 -6.37 -9.98
N PRO A 97 17.61 -7.66 -9.57
CA PRO A 97 16.58 -8.66 -9.84
C PRO A 97 15.25 -8.29 -9.18
N LEU A 98 14.21 -8.04 -9.98
CA LEU A 98 12.89 -7.66 -9.48
C LEU A 98 12.10 -8.90 -9.06
N LEU A 99 12.06 -9.94 -9.88
CA LEU A 99 11.31 -11.18 -9.60
C LEU A 99 11.78 -11.87 -8.30
N ALA A 100 13.09 -11.84 -8.03
CA ALA A 100 13.69 -12.44 -6.85
C ALA A 100 13.70 -11.51 -5.62
N ASN A 101 13.21 -10.28 -5.74
CA ASN A 101 13.18 -9.32 -4.63
C ASN A 101 11.94 -9.56 -3.75
N PHE A 102 12.18 -9.86 -2.47
CA PHE A 102 11.12 -10.14 -1.49
C PHE A 102 10.13 -8.97 -1.31
N GLN A 103 10.61 -7.72 -1.30
CA GLN A 103 9.78 -6.53 -1.07
C GLN A 103 8.87 -6.24 -2.27
N SER A 104 9.32 -6.52 -3.49
CA SER A 104 8.48 -6.44 -4.70
C SER A 104 7.36 -7.48 -4.68
N GLY A 105 7.67 -8.67 -4.13
CA GLY A 105 6.76 -9.78 -4.00
C GLY A 105 6.02 -10.12 -5.29
N VAL A 106 6.68 -10.09 -6.45
CA VAL A 106 6.04 -10.19 -7.78
C VAL A 106 5.01 -11.32 -7.86
N LEU A 107 5.34 -12.50 -7.32
CA LEU A 107 4.50 -13.69 -7.34
C LEU A 107 3.51 -13.78 -6.16
N ASN A 108 3.40 -12.75 -5.33
CA ASN A 108 2.42 -12.71 -4.26
C ASN A 108 1.01 -12.63 -4.87
N PRO A 109 0.08 -13.56 -4.54
CA PRO A 109 -1.25 -13.59 -5.13
C PRO A 109 -2.05 -12.30 -4.91
N THR A 110 -1.78 -11.56 -3.84
CA THR A 110 -2.43 -10.26 -3.59
C THR A 110 -2.07 -9.19 -4.62
N ASN A 111 -0.96 -9.34 -5.35
CA ASN A 111 -0.62 -8.41 -6.44
C ASN A 111 -1.59 -8.52 -7.62
N LEU A 112 -2.37 -9.60 -7.73
CA LEU A 112 -3.44 -9.71 -8.74
C LEU A 112 -4.48 -8.59 -8.59
N LEU A 113 -4.66 -8.03 -7.39
CA LEU A 113 -5.55 -6.90 -7.15
C LEU A 113 -5.18 -5.69 -8.03
N TYR A 114 -3.90 -5.50 -8.33
CA TYR A 114 -3.40 -4.37 -9.14
C TYR A 114 -3.67 -4.53 -10.64
N LEU A 115 -4.13 -5.69 -11.08
CA LEU A 115 -4.57 -5.92 -12.47
C LEU A 115 -6.02 -5.46 -12.69
N PHE A 116 -6.82 -5.45 -11.63
CA PHE A 116 -8.27 -5.18 -11.72
C PHE A 116 -8.68 -3.86 -11.07
N LEU A 117 -7.91 -3.36 -10.11
CA LEU A 117 -8.20 -2.16 -9.34
C LEU A 117 -7.16 -1.06 -9.62
N SER A 118 -7.54 0.19 -9.32
CA SER A 118 -6.56 1.28 -9.28
C SER A 118 -5.49 1.00 -8.22
N LYS A 119 -4.24 1.42 -8.45
CA LYS A 119 -3.11 1.19 -7.52
C LYS A 119 -3.43 1.53 -6.06
N PRO A 120 -4.09 2.66 -5.74
CA PRO A 120 -4.41 2.99 -4.35
C PRO A 120 -5.48 2.06 -3.74
N GLN A 121 -6.46 1.62 -4.54
CA GLN A 121 -7.47 0.65 -4.09
C GLN A 121 -6.86 -0.74 -3.90
N ALA A 122 -6.04 -1.18 -4.85
CA ALA A 122 -5.32 -2.45 -4.74
C ALA A 122 -4.45 -2.49 -3.49
N TRP A 123 -3.73 -1.38 -3.19
CA TRP A 123 -2.98 -1.23 -1.94
C TRP A 123 -3.87 -1.34 -0.72
N ALA A 124 -5.00 -0.61 -0.68
CA ALA A 124 -5.92 -0.67 0.45
C ALA A 124 -6.40 -2.10 0.72
N TRP A 125 -6.87 -2.80 -0.32
CA TRP A 125 -7.31 -4.20 -0.21
C TRP A 125 -6.20 -5.18 0.13
N GLN A 126 -4.95 -4.89 -0.23
CA GLN A 126 -3.80 -5.73 0.11
C GLN A 126 -3.37 -5.59 1.58
N VAL A 127 -3.59 -4.43 2.20
CA VAL A 127 -3.21 -4.12 3.59
C VAL A 127 -4.28 -4.51 4.61
N MET A 128 -5.55 -4.54 4.19
CA MET A 128 -6.70 -4.98 5.01
C MET A 128 -6.77 -6.50 5.16
#